data_AF-A0A6V9XDI6-F1
#
_entry.id   AF-A0A6V9XDI6-F1
#
_cell.length_a   1.000
_cell.length_b   1.000
_cell.length_c   1.000
_cell.angle_alpha   90.00
_cell.angle_beta   90.00
_cell.angle_gamma   90.00
#
_symmetry.space_group_name_H-M   'P 1'
#
loop_
_entity.id
_entity.type
_entity.pdbx_description
1 polymer ?
#
loop_
_entity_poly.entity_id
_entity_poly.type
_entity_poly.pdbx_seq_one_letter_code
_entity_poly.pdbx_strand_id
1 'polypeptide(L)'
;MTTQQLKEKISKIIDNFSGIRVVFTTTANELKLSRIEGSALSSIAEGFIDKIKEDIIDNEDLTSPLLSNFDDRKNALFKFDYEQYPEEFKKITQAIAIPPNSQDYYNPLNKFTDVKGIIILISGDNKCLALYKNKTNLAVLRNSRKLFNLVPDPDGYLKQLPNEILRLDFNYDLFLIDEDFYIKNHKTLETQMKFHQVIEAQAAIALNSLRESLLIEDISFLEKSSKELSFSRKLAKVSKHSPVLGKIEATNIINYVANHEVLSSLLQINELRTKLIIKTKESQRFFIKLMCDDYLKSDLTKLMYDSLAKDILKNNKE
;
A
#
# COMPACT_ATOMS: atom_id res chain seq x y z
N MET A 1 -0.45 15.17 -1.97
CA MET A 1 -1.49 15.42 -2.99
C MET A 1 -2.84 15.06 -2.39
N THR A 2 -3.87 15.90 -2.55
CA THR A 2 -5.25 15.57 -2.12
C THR A 2 -5.88 14.56 -3.08
N THR A 3 -6.97 13.89 -2.68
CA THR A 3 -7.71 12.99 -3.58
C THR A 3 -8.18 13.71 -4.84
N GLN A 4 -8.66 14.96 -4.71
CA GLN A 4 -9.13 15.74 -5.84
C GLN A 4 -8.00 16.03 -6.84
N GLN A 5 -6.83 16.45 -6.33
CA GLN A 5 -5.65 16.65 -7.18
C GLN A 5 -5.19 15.35 -7.86
N LEU A 6 -5.30 14.20 -7.18
CA LEU A 6 -5.01 12.89 -7.77
C LEU A 6 -5.96 12.59 -8.94
N LYS A 7 -7.26 12.77 -8.74
CA LYS A 7 -8.28 12.57 -9.78
C LYS A 7 -8.04 13.46 -11.00
N GLU A 8 -7.80 14.76 -10.78
CA GLU A 8 -7.53 15.73 -11.85
C GLU A 8 -6.28 15.35 -12.66
N LYS A 9 -5.19 14.95 -11.99
CA LYS A 9 -3.97 14.51 -12.67
C LYS A 9 -4.19 13.27 -13.52
N ILE A 10 -4.86 12.25 -12.97
CA ILE A 10 -5.13 11.00 -13.69
C ILE A 10 -6.08 11.26 -14.87
N SER A 11 -7.10 12.11 -14.68
CA SER A 11 -8.03 12.50 -15.75
C SER A 11 -7.29 13.13 -16.91
N LYS A 12 -6.36 14.07 -16.66
CA LYS A 12 -5.55 14.69 -17.73
C LYS A 12 -4.73 13.69 -18.54
N ILE A 13 -4.15 12.67 -17.89
CA ILE A 13 -3.39 11.62 -18.57
C ILE A 13 -4.32 10.80 -19.48
N ILE A 14 -5.51 10.46 -18.97
CA ILE A 14 -6.49 9.64 -19.69
C ILE A 14 -7.11 10.40 -20.85
N ASP A 15 -7.51 11.66 -20.64
CA ASP A 15 -8.14 12.51 -21.64
C ASP A 15 -7.17 12.84 -22.79
N ASN A 16 -5.87 12.93 -22.48
CA ASN A 16 -4.79 13.16 -23.46
C ASN A 16 -3.97 11.90 -23.71
N PHE A 17 -4.61 10.72 -23.69
CA PHE A 17 -3.95 9.45 -23.92
C PHE A 17 -3.16 9.45 -25.23
N SER A 18 -1.88 9.09 -25.14
CA SER A 18 -0.94 9.09 -26.28
C SER A 18 -0.29 7.73 -26.53
N GLY A 19 -0.41 6.77 -25.60
CA GLY A 19 0.12 5.44 -25.83
C GLY A 19 0.14 4.53 -24.61
N ILE A 20 0.31 3.24 -24.89
CA ILE A 20 0.42 2.18 -23.89
C ILE A 20 1.67 1.33 -24.13
N ARG A 21 2.32 0.89 -23.05
CA ARG A 21 3.33 -0.18 -23.09
C ARG A 21 3.06 -1.19 -22.00
N VAL A 22 3.30 -2.47 -22.29
CA VAL A 22 3.23 -3.55 -21.31
C VAL A 22 4.62 -4.16 -21.14
N VAL A 23 5.08 -4.20 -19.90
CA VAL A 23 6.40 -4.68 -19.50
C VAL A 23 6.22 -5.81 -18.49
N PHE A 24 6.94 -6.90 -18.66
CA PHE A 24 6.98 -8.01 -17.70
C PHE A 24 8.19 -7.87 -16.79
N THR A 25 8.00 -8.10 -15.49
CA THR A 25 9.10 -8.36 -14.57
C THR A 25 9.26 -9.87 -14.41
N THR A 26 10.47 -10.39 -14.58
CA THR A 26 10.76 -11.83 -14.44
C THR A 26 11.18 -12.18 -13.01
N THR A 27 11.23 -13.47 -12.69
CA THR A 27 11.77 -14.01 -11.44
C THR A 27 13.26 -13.76 -11.28
N ALA A 28 13.98 -13.57 -12.39
CA ALA A 28 15.37 -13.10 -12.42
C ALA A 28 15.48 -11.57 -12.21
N ASN A 29 14.38 -10.89 -11.88
CA ASN A 29 14.31 -9.44 -11.71
C ASN A 29 14.67 -8.66 -12.99
N GLU A 30 14.45 -9.22 -14.17
CA GLU A 30 14.63 -8.53 -15.45
C GLU A 30 13.33 -7.87 -15.91
N LEU A 31 13.45 -6.78 -16.69
CA LEU A 31 12.33 -6.12 -17.34
C LEU A 31 12.32 -6.47 -18.82
N LYS A 32 11.21 -7.02 -19.32
CA LYS A 32 11.07 -7.47 -20.71
C LYS A 32 9.81 -6.92 -21.35
N LEU A 33 9.90 -6.41 -22.58
CA LEU A 33 8.75 -5.86 -23.31
C LEU A 33 7.84 -6.99 -23.81
N SER A 34 6.52 -6.84 -23.67
CA SER A 34 5.56 -7.93 -23.93
C SER A 34 5.36 -8.33 -25.40
N ARG A 35 5.84 -7.51 -26.35
CA ARG A 35 5.70 -7.70 -27.81
C ARG A 35 4.26 -8.06 -28.24
N ILE A 36 3.27 -7.41 -27.63
CA ILE A 36 1.84 -7.57 -27.97
C ILE A 36 1.54 -6.82 -29.28
N GLU A 37 0.64 -7.38 -30.10
CA GLU A 37 0.16 -6.75 -31.33
C GLU A 37 -0.55 -5.41 -31.07
N GLY A 38 -0.40 -4.44 -31.99
CA GLY A 38 -0.93 -3.08 -31.81
C GLY A 38 -2.46 -3.02 -31.63
N SER A 39 -3.21 -3.85 -32.35
CA SER A 39 -4.67 -3.96 -32.19
C SER A 39 -5.06 -4.42 -30.79
N ALA A 40 -4.41 -5.47 -30.28
CA ALA A 40 -4.62 -5.98 -28.93
C ALA A 40 -4.17 -4.99 -27.84
N LEU A 41 -3.08 -4.23 -28.06
CA LEU A 41 -2.66 -3.16 -27.14
C LEU A 41 -3.71 -2.08 -27.00
N SER A 42 -4.43 -1.74 -28.07
CA SER A 42 -5.50 -0.74 -28.04
C SER A 42 -6.65 -1.19 -27.12
N SER A 43 -7.11 -2.44 -27.27
CA SER A 43 -8.14 -3.01 -26.38
C SER A 43 -7.67 -3.16 -24.93
N ILE A 44 -6.38 -3.44 -24.71
CA ILE A 44 -5.81 -3.47 -23.35
C ILE A 44 -5.82 -2.06 -22.74
N ALA A 45 -5.48 -1.03 -23.52
CA ALA A 45 -5.52 0.36 -23.05
C ALA A 45 -6.93 0.77 -22.65
N GLU A 46 -7.92 0.52 -23.50
CA GLU A 46 -9.34 0.78 -23.21
C GLU A 46 -9.76 0.12 -21.89
N GLY A 47 -9.48 -1.17 -21.71
CA GLY A 47 -9.87 -1.89 -20.50
C GLY A 47 -9.21 -1.37 -19.21
N PHE A 48 -7.94 -0.96 -19.25
CA PHE A 48 -7.29 -0.33 -18.10
C PHE A 48 -7.80 1.09 -17.85
N ILE A 49 -8.03 1.89 -18.91
CA ILE A 49 -8.56 3.24 -18.80
C ILE A 49 -9.95 3.20 -18.14
N ASP A 50 -10.83 2.32 -18.60
CA ASP A 50 -12.17 2.14 -18.03
C ASP A 50 -12.09 1.72 -16.57
N LYS A 51 -11.17 0.80 -16.24
CA LYS A 51 -10.98 0.38 -14.86
C LYS A 51 -10.46 1.50 -13.96
N ILE A 52 -9.54 2.34 -14.46
CA ILE A 52 -9.06 3.51 -13.72
C ILE A 52 -10.20 4.53 -13.51
N LYS A 53 -11.04 4.75 -14.53
CA LYS A 53 -12.19 5.65 -14.41
C LYS A 53 -13.13 5.18 -13.30
N GLU A 54 -13.51 3.90 -13.34
CA GLU A 54 -14.35 3.25 -12.32
C GLU A 54 -13.73 3.34 -10.91
N ASP A 55 -12.46 2.98 -10.77
CA ASP A 55 -11.81 2.90 -9.47
C ASP A 55 -11.49 4.28 -8.87
N ILE A 56 -11.22 5.29 -9.71
CA ILE A 56 -10.60 6.56 -9.30
C ILE A 56 -11.45 7.78 -9.66
N ILE A 57 -11.74 7.98 -10.95
CA ILE A 57 -12.31 9.25 -11.44
C ILE A 57 -13.78 9.35 -10.99
N ASP A 58 -14.56 8.33 -11.34
CA ASP A 58 -16.01 8.27 -11.13
C ASP A 58 -16.38 7.88 -9.69
N ASN A 59 -15.40 7.46 -8.89
CA ASN A 59 -15.60 7.04 -7.50
C ASN A 59 -15.66 8.25 -6.56
N GLU A 60 -16.85 8.80 -6.32
CA GLU A 60 -17.07 9.94 -5.42
C GLU A 60 -16.62 9.68 -3.97
N ASP A 61 -16.74 8.44 -3.51
CA ASP A 61 -16.37 8.00 -2.15
C ASP A 61 -14.87 7.70 -1.99
N LEU A 62 -14.07 7.94 -3.03
CA LEU A 62 -12.65 7.65 -2.99
C LEU A 62 -11.94 8.49 -1.92
N THR A 63 -11.16 7.80 -1.09
CA THR A 63 -10.22 8.43 -0.16
C THR A 63 -8.78 8.05 -0.49
N SER A 64 -7.84 8.92 -0.13
CA SER A 64 -6.41 8.64 -0.34
C SER A 64 -5.57 8.95 0.91
N PRO A 65 -5.76 8.17 1.99
CA PRO A 65 -4.96 8.30 3.21
C PRO A 65 -3.52 7.80 3.00
N LEU A 66 -2.65 8.09 3.97
CA LEU A 66 -1.30 7.52 4.01
C LEU A 66 -1.37 6.03 4.40
N LEU A 67 -0.47 5.22 3.84
CA LEU A 67 -0.42 3.77 4.08
C LEU A 67 -0.10 3.44 5.54
N SER A 68 0.75 4.21 6.19
CA SER A 68 1.00 4.09 7.64
C SER A 68 -0.25 4.32 8.51
N ASN A 69 -1.25 5.03 7.99
CA ASN A 69 -2.56 5.23 8.60
C ASN A 69 -3.61 4.23 8.08
N PHE A 70 -3.16 3.05 7.62
CA PHE A 70 -4.04 2.01 7.10
C PHE A 70 -5.19 1.70 8.06
N ASP A 71 -6.39 1.60 7.49
CA ASP A 71 -7.60 1.06 8.11
C ASP A 71 -8.37 0.21 7.08
N ASP A 72 -9.43 -0.48 7.53
CA ASP A 72 -10.17 -1.44 6.70
C ASP A 72 -11.24 -0.79 5.78
N ARG A 73 -11.13 0.51 5.48
CA ARG A 73 -12.08 1.17 4.57
C ARG A 73 -11.94 0.63 3.14
N LYS A 74 -13.07 0.43 2.46
CA LYS A 74 -13.10 -0.23 1.14
C LYS A 74 -12.66 0.67 -0.02
N ASN A 75 -13.02 1.96 0.01
CA ASN A 75 -12.82 2.90 -1.09
C ASN A 75 -11.57 3.76 -0.83
N ALA A 76 -10.41 3.12 -0.63
CA ALA A 76 -9.17 3.82 -0.37
C ALA A 76 -8.02 3.41 -1.28
N LEU A 77 -7.25 4.42 -1.70
CA LEU A 77 -5.95 4.27 -2.33
C LEU A 77 -4.89 4.83 -1.39
N PHE A 78 -4.17 3.93 -0.73
CA PHE A 78 -3.22 4.31 0.29
C PHE A 78 -1.94 4.85 -0.34
N LYS A 79 -1.61 6.12 -0.07
CA LYS A 79 -0.35 6.70 -0.51
C LYS A 79 0.80 6.09 0.31
N PHE A 80 1.79 5.54 -0.36
CA PHE A 80 2.98 5.00 0.27
C PHE A 80 3.83 6.10 0.90
N ASP A 81 4.21 5.93 2.18
CA ASP A 81 4.89 6.96 2.98
C ASP A 81 6.03 6.42 3.86
N TYR A 82 6.59 5.26 3.48
CA TYR A 82 7.75 4.66 4.12
C TYR A 82 9.05 5.05 3.39
N GLU A 83 10.19 5.03 4.08
CA GLU A 83 11.48 5.43 3.50
C GLU A 83 12.11 4.32 2.66
N GLN A 84 11.84 3.07 3.06
CA GLN A 84 12.30 1.89 2.35
C GLN A 84 11.21 1.40 1.40
N TYR A 85 11.59 1.21 0.15
CA TYR A 85 10.69 0.75 -0.90
C TYR A 85 10.88 -0.76 -1.15
N PRO A 86 9.80 -1.52 -1.40
CA PRO A 86 9.92 -2.86 -1.96
C PRO A 86 10.70 -2.85 -3.29
N GLU A 87 11.39 -3.93 -3.61
CA GLU A 87 12.18 -4.03 -4.85
C GLU A 87 11.32 -3.82 -6.10
N GLU A 88 10.06 -4.23 -6.07
CA GLU A 88 9.09 -4.07 -7.15
C GLU A 88 8.87 -2.60 -7.51
N PHE A 89 8.96 -1.68 -6.55
CA PHE A 89 8.76 -0.25 -6.81
C PHE A 89 9.88 0.29 -7.69
N LYS A 90 11.13 -0.13 -7.41
CA LYS A 90 12.28 0.17 -8.26
C LYS A 90 12.07 -0.34 -9.69
N LYS A 91 11.44 -1.51 -9.86
CA LYS A 91 11.13 -2.06 -11.19
C LYS A 91 10.10 -1.24 -11.94
N ILE A 92 9.10 -0.71 -11.26
CA ILE A 92 8.09 0.19 -11.86
C ILE A 92 8.76 1.48 -12.36
N THR A 93 9.60 2.11 -11.53
CA THR A 93 10.34 3.31 -11.93
C THR A 93 11.30 3.02 -13.10
N GLN A 94 12.02 1.89 -13.05
CA GLN A 94 12.89 1.45 -14.15
C GLN A 94 12.13 1.20 -15.45
N ALA A 95 10.89 0.66 -15.37
CA ALA A 95 10.07 0.40 -16.54
C ALA A 95 9.67 1.69 -17.28
N ILE A 96 9.37 2.77 -16.54
CA ILE A 96 9.09 4.10 -17.12
C ILE A 96 10.32 4.61 -17.90
N ALA A 97 11.53 4.36 -17.38
CA ALA A 97 12.78 4.81 -18.00
C ALA A 97 13.22 3.96 -19.20
N ILE A 98 12.50 2.90 -19.58
CA ILE A 98 12.86 2.09 -20.74
C ILE A 98 12.72 2.95 -22.01
N PRO A 99 13.78 3.09 -22.83
CA PRO A 99 13.71 3.86 -24.06
C PRO A 99 12.59 3.41 -25.00
N PRO A 100 11.96 4.32 -25.77
CA PRO A 100 10.91 3.97 -26.73
C PRO A 100 11.37 2.98 -27.81
N ASN A 101 12.64 3.03 -28.18
CA ASN A 101 13.27 2.17 -29.18
C ASN A 101 13.87 0.87 -28.62
N SER A 102 13.69 0.58 -27.33
CA SER A 102 14.18 -0.66 -26.72
C SER A 102 13.56 -1.88 -27.40
N GLN A 103 14.39 -2.89 -27.65
CA GLN A 103 13.99 -4.16 -28.27
C GLN A 103 14.21 -5.35 -27.33
N ASP A 104 14.36 -5.11 -26.03
CA ASP A 104 14.51 -6.19 -25.06
C ASP A 104 13.14 -6.85 -24.77
N TYR A 105 12.72 -7.68 -25.72
CA TYR A 105 11.42 -8.35 -25.69
C TYR A 105 11.46 -9.62 -24.85
N TYR A 106 10.33 -9.89 -24.20
CA TYR A 106 10.08 -11.17 -23.56
C TYR A 106 9.95 -12.25 -24.63
N ASN A 107 10.51 -13.44 -24.37
CA ASN A 107 10.36 -14.59 -25.26
C ASN A 107 9.13 -15.41 -24.84
N PRO A 108 8.03 -15.43 -25.62
CA PRO A 108 6.83 -16.20 -25.26
C PRO A 108 7.07 -17.71 -25.16
N LEU A 109 8.17 -18.22 -25.72
CA LEU A 109 8.58 -19.63 -25.57
C LEU A 109 8.95 -20.00 -24.13
N ASN A 110 9.24 -19.01 -23.27
CA ASN A 110 9.38 -19.20 -21.83
C ASN A 110 8.03 -19.42 -21.11
N LYS A 111 6.91 -19.44 -21.86
CA LYS A 111 5.58 -19.82 -21.39
C LYS A 111 5.05 -18.97 -20.23
N PHE A 112 5.64 -17.80 -20.03
CA PHE A 112 5.30 -16.89 -18.94
C PHE A 112 5.54 -17.46 -17.54
N THR A 113 6.18 -18.64 -17.38
CA THR A 113 6.36 -19.27 -16.06
C THR A 113 7.35 -18.52 -15.18
N ASP A 114 8.25 -17.77 -15.79
CA ASP A 114 9.24 -16.89 -15.17
C ASP A 114 8.72 -15.45 -14.99
N VAL A 115 7.51 -15.11 -15.45
CA VAL A 115 6.93 -13.77 -15.22
C VAL A 115 6.44 -13.70 -13.78
N LYS A 116 6.96 -12.74 -13.02
CA LYS A 116 6.58 -12.44 -11.64
C LYS A 116 5.47 -11.38 -11.57
N GLY A 117 5.45 -10.43 -12.50
CA GLY A 117 4.48 -9.34 -12.52
C GLY A 117 4.42 -8.63 -13.86
N ILE A 118 3.42 -7.77 -14.00
CA ILE A 118 3.08 -7.04 -15.23
C ILE A 118 2.99 -5.56 -14.87
N ILE A 119 3.73 -4.73 -15.61
CA ILE A 119 3.71 -3.28 -15.50
C ILE A 119 3.04 -2.73 -16.76
N ILE A 120 2.03 -1.89 -16.57
CA ILE A 120 1.28 -1.24 -17.64
C ILE A 120 1.58 0.25 -17.57
N LEU A 121 2.19 0.79 -18.62
CA LEU A 121 2.55 2.19 -18.73
C LEU A 121 1.53 2.87 -19.64
N ILE A 122 0.74 3.78 -19.09
CA ILE A 122 -0.24 4.59 -19.81
C ILE A 122 0.33 6.00 -19.89
N SER A 123 0.59 6.47 -21.11
CA SER A 123 1.17 7.79 -21.36
C SER A 123 0.09 8.76 -21.86
N GLY A 124 0.17 10.00 -21.40
CA GLY A 124 -0.70 11.09 -21.82
C GLY A 124 -0.34 12.38 -21.10
N ASP A 125 -0.62 13.54 -21.71
CA ASP A 125 -0.24 14.86 -21.17
C ASP A 125 1.26 14.96 -20.77
N ASN A 126 2.16 14.39 -21.59
CA ASN A 126 3.60 14.27 -21.31
C ASN A 126 3.95 13.60 -19.97
N LYS A 127 3.02 12.84 -19.40
CA LYS A 127 3.18 12.09 -18.15
C LYS A 127 2.93 10.61 -18.39
N CYS A 128 3.35 9.81 -17.42
CA CYS A 128 3.17 8.36 -17.42
C CYS A 128 2.52 7.92 -16.11
N LEU A 129 1.39 7.22 -16.23
CA LEU A 129 0.78 6.46 -15.15
C LEU A 129 1.26 5.01 -15.29
N ALA A 130 2.01 4.53 -14.30
CA ALA A 130 2.53 3.16 -14.30
C ALA A 130 1.75 2.30 -13.31
N LEU A 131 0.94 1.39 -13.83
CA LEU A 131 0.20 0.40 -13.04
C LEU A 131 1.06 -0.85 -12.86
N TYR A 132 0.97 -1.48 -11.69
CA TYR A 132 1.58 -2.77 -11.43
C TYR A 132 0.54 -3.80 -11.05
N LYS A 133 0.68 -5.00 -11.61
CA LYS A 133 -0.11 -6.18 -11.30
C LYS A 133 0.82 -7.35 -11.00
N ASN A 134 0.71 -7.91 -9.81
CA ASN A 134 1.37 -9.16 -9.46
C ASN A 134 0.76 -10.31 -10.26
N LYS A 135 1.59 -11.18 -10.82
CA LYS A 135 1.10 -12.30 -11.59
C LYS A 135 0.61 -13.42 -10.68
N THR A 136 -0.63 -13.84 -10.87
CA THR A 136 -1.19 -15.03 -10.20
C THR A 136 -1.05 -16.27 -11.08
N ASN A 137 -1.12 -17.45 -10.47
CA ASN A 137 -1.11 -18.72 -11.20
C ASN A 137 -2.28 -18.84 -12.20
N LEU A 138 -3.39 -18.14 -11.96
CA LEU A 138 -4.56 -18.14 -12.85
C LEU A 138 -4.35 -17.28 -14.11
N ALA A 139 -3.29 -16.47 -14.15
CA ALA A 139 -2.94 -15.68 -15.31
C ALA A 139 -2.32 -16.51 -16.45
N VAL A 140 -1.96 -17.78 -16.23
CA VAL A 140 -1.51 -18.68 -17.32
C VAL A 140 -2.44 -19.86 -17.44
N LEU A 141 -3.23 -19.88 -18.51
CA LEU A 141 -4.05 -21.03 -18.86
C LEU A 141 -3.17 -22.06 -19.54
N ARG A 142 -3.07 -23.24 -18.91
CA ARG A 142 -2.31 -24.38 -19.42
C ARG A 142 -3.06 -25.66 -19.14
N ASN A 143 -2.82 -26.64 -20.00
CA ASN A 143 -3.32 -27.99 -19.77
C ASN A 143 -2.48 -28.68 -18.69
N SER A 144 -3.12 -29.51 -17.88
CA SER A 144 -2.48 -30.31 -16.84
C SER A 144 -3.24 -31.61 -16.63
N ARG A 145 -2.66 -32.53 -15.85
CA ARG A 145 -3.34 -33.79 -15.47
C ARG A 145 -4.69 -33.60 -14.78
N LYS A 146 -4.94 -32.43 -14.17
CA LYS A 146 -6.17 -32.12 -13.43
C LYS A 146 -7.07 -31.09 -14.13
N LEU A 147 -6.63 -30.51 -15.24
CA LEU A 147 -7.36 -29.43 -15.93
C LEU A 147 -7.06 -29.45 -17.42
N PHE A 148 -8.12 -29.55 -18.23
CA PHE A 148 -8.02 -29.61 -19.68
C PHE A 148 -8.80 -28.42 -20.27
N ASN A 149 -8.12 -27.55 -21.01
CA ASN A 149 -8.74 -26.38 -21.64
C ASN A 149 -9.03 -26.70 -23.10
N LEU A 150 -10.25 -26.40 -23.54
CA LEU A 150 -10.73 -26.63 -24.90
C LEU A 150 -11.08 -25.29 -25.54
N VAL A 151 -10.80 -25.15 -26.83
CA VAL A 151 -11.16 -24.01 -27.66
C VAL A 151 -11.89 -24.50 -28.92
N PRO A 152 -12.92 -23.77 -29.39
CA PRO A 152 -13.58 -24.12 -30.65
C PRO A 152 -12.62 -23.89 -31.82
N ASP A 153 -12.67 -24.79 -32.79
CA ASP A 153 -12.06 -24.59 -34.10
C ASP A 153 -13.10 -24.09 -35.13
N PRO A 154 -12.67 -23.65 -36.32
CA PRO A 154 -13.59 -23.17 -37.36
C PRO A 154 -14.63 -24.20 -37.84
N ASP A 155 -14.36 -25.50 -37.64
CA ASP A 155 -15.23 -26.60 -38.05
C ASP A 155 -16.24 -27.00 -36.96
N GLY A 156 -16.22 -26.31 -35.80
CA GLY A 156 -17.15 -26.53 -34.68
C GLY A 156 -16.71 -27.62 -33.68
N TYR A 157 -15.51 -28.17 -33.81
CA TYR A 157 -14.94 -29.11 -32.85
C TYR A 157 -14.23 -28.38 -31.70
N LEU A 158 -14.27 -28.99 -30.52
CA LEU A 158 -13.48 -28.54 -29.38
C LEU A 158 -12.08 -29.16 -29.45
N LYS A 159 -11.08 -28.34 -29.76
CA LYS A 159 -9.66 -28.74 -29.75
C LYS A 159 -9.00 -28.38 -28.43
N GLN A 160 -8.03 -29.20 -28.02
CA GLN A 160 -7.18 -28.86 -26.88
C GLN A 160 -6.51 -27.52 -27.12
N LEU A 161 -6.48 -26.67 -26.08
CA LEU A 161 -5.76 -25.42 -26.12
C LEU A 161 -4.28 -25.68 -26.48
N PRO A 162 -3.80 -25.23 -27.65
CA PRO A 162 -2.54 -25.72 -28.20
C PRO A 162 -1.31 -25.18 -27.46
N ASN A 163 -1.41 -23.98 -26.88
CA ASN A 163 -0.32 -23.28 -26.21
C ASN A 163 -0.75 -22.68 -24.88
N GLU A 164 0.20 -22.36 -24.02
CA GLU A 164 -0.07 -21.63 -22.77
C GLU A 164 -0.50 -20.20 -23.10
N ILE A 165 -1.67 -19.79 -22.58
CA ILE A 165 -2.21 -18.44 -22.79
C ILE A 165 -1.95 -17.59 -21.56
N LEU A 166 -1.37 -16.40 -21.76
CA LEU A 166 -1.35 -15.35 -20.75
C LEU A 166 -2.72 -14.64 -20.73
N ARG A 167 -3.46 -14.81 -19.64
CA ARG A 167 -4.67 -14.06 -19.34
C ARG A 167 -4.32 -12.80 -18.56
N LEU A 168 -4.78 -11.66 -19.06
CA LEU A 168 -4.66 -10.37 -18.39
C LEU A 168 -6.06 -9.85 -18.07
N ASP A 169 -6.34 -9.63 -16.79
CA ASP A 169 -7.48 -8.83 -16.35
C ASP A 169 -7.03 -7.39 -16.06
N PHE A 170 -7.97 -6.45 -16.05
CA PHE A 170 -7.69 -5.02 -15.92
C PHE A 170 -7.50 -4.54 -14.48
N ASN A 171 -7.56 -5.42 -13.47
CA ASN A 171 -7.22 -5.04 -12.11
C ASN A 171 -5.71 -4.86 -11.94
N TYR A 172 -5.35 -3.94 -11.06
CA TYR A 172 -3.98 -3.64 -10.68
C TYR A 172 -3.87 -3.62 -9.14
N ASP A 173 -2.67 -3.85 -8.63
CA ASP A 173 -2.40 -3.89 -7.19
C ASP A 173 -1.96 -2.54 -6.65
N LEU A 174 -1.23 -1.77 -7.46
CA LEU A 174 -0.75 -0.44 -7.13
C LEU A 174 -0.42 0.34 -8.40
N PHE A 175 -0.20 1.64 -8.25
CA PHE A 175 0.30 2.48 -9.34
C PHE A 175 1.27 3.54 -8.86
N LEU A 176 2.07 4.05 -9.79
CA LEU A 176 2.96 5.19 -9.66
C LEU A 176 2.46 6.30 -10.59
N ILE A 177 2.34 7.51 -10.04
CA ILE A 177 2.10 8.73 -10.79
C ILE A 177 3.02 9.83 -10.27
N ASP A 178 3.70 10.51 -11.19
CA ASP A 178 4.83 11.40 -10.86
C ASP A 178 5.88 10.62 -10.01
N GLU A 179 5.97 10.89 -8.71
CA GLU A 179 6.88 10.21 -7.76
C GLU A 179 6.14 9.47 -6.64
N ASP A 180 4.79 9.52 -6.65
CA ASP A 180 3.96 9.00 -5.57
C ASP A 180 3.41 7.60 -5.93
N PHE A 181 3.66 6.64 -5.05
CA PHE A 181 3.07 5.30 -5.13
C PHE A 181 1.74 5.24 -4.35
N TYR A 182 0.75 4.62 -4.97
CA TYR A 182 -0.59 4.42 -4.41
C TYR A 182 -0.96 2.94 -4.43
N ILE A 183 -1.34 2.42 -3.26
CA ILE A 183 -1.60 1.00 -3.02
C ILE A 183 -3.10 0.76 -3.01
N LYS A 184 -3.57 -0.10 -3.92
CA LYS A 184 -4.95 -0.58 -3.97
C LYS A 184 -5.09 -1.93 -3.25
N ASN A 185 -4.14 -2.85 -3.48
CA ASN A 185 -4.17 -4.19 -2.91
C ASN A 185 -3.07 -4.38 -1.85
N HIS A 186 -3.43 -4.13 -0.59
CA HIS A 186 -2.52 -4.30 0.55
C HIS A 186 -2.03 -5.75 0.71
N LYS A 187 -2.86 -6.75 0.36
CA LYS A 187 -2.46 -8.17 0.49
C LYS A 187 -1.31 -8.50 -0.42
N THR A 188 -1.32 -7.97 -1.65
CA THR A 188 -0.20 -8.13 -2.59
C THR A 188 1.06 -7.47 -2.05
N LEU A 189 0.95 -6.23 -1.56
CA LEU A 189 2.08 -5.50 -0.98
C LEU A 189 2.71 -6.30 0.20
N GLU A 190 1.89 -6.77 1.12
CA GLU A 190 2.36 -7.50 2.30
C GLU A 190 2.96 -8.86 1.97
N THR A 191 2.25 -9.67 1.18
CA THR A 191 2.62 -11.07 0.96
C THR A 191 3.59 -11.26 -0.19
N GLN A 192 3.39 -10.56 -1.31
CA GLN A 192 4.17 -10.79 -2.53
C GLN A 192 5.41 -9.89 -2.60
N MET A 193 5.29 -8.64 -2.13
CA MET A 193 6.38 -7.65 -2.15
C MET A 193 7.18 -7.58 -0.85
N LYS A 194 6.96 -8.54 0.07
CA LYS A 194 7.69 -8.66 1.35
C LYS A 194 7.65 -7.38 2.20
N PHE A 195 6.58 -6.60 2.12
CA PHE A 195 6.48 -5.33 2.84
C PHE A 195 6.53 -5.46 4.38
N HIS A 196 6.29 -6.66 4.93
CA HIS A 196 6.52 -6.94 6.35
C HIS A 196 7.91 -6.51 6.86
N GLN A 197 8.97 -6.63 6.04
CA GLN A 197 10.33 -6.23 6.40
C GLN A 197 10.47 -4.71 6.57
N VAL A 198 9.79 -3.95 5.71
CA VAL A 198 9.75 -2.48 5.80
C VAL A 198 9.01 -2.06 7.09
N ILE A 199 7.90 -2.74 7.40
CA ILE A 199 7.14 -2.49 8.64
C ILE A 199 8.01 -2.80 9.87
N GLU A 200 8.72 -3.93 9.88
CA GLU A 200 9.60 -4.34 10.97
C GLU A 200 10.74 -3.35 11.20
N ALA A 201 11.40 -2.90 10.12
CA ALA A 201 12.45 -1.88 10.19
C ALA A 201 11.91 -0.57 10.78
N GLN A 202 10.73 -0.13 10.33
CA GLN A 202 10.10 1.09 10.84
C GLN A 202 9.65 0.94 12.31
N ALA A 203 9.17 -0.24 12.71
CA ALA A 203 8.81 -0.53 14.09
C ALA A 203 10.04 -0.49 15.02
N ALA A 204 11.20 -0.95 14.54
CA ALA A 204 12.45 -0.87 15.29
C ALA A 204 12.88 0.59 15.57
N ILE A 205 12.69 1.49 14.61
CA ILE A 205 12.90 2.94 14.80
C ILE A 205 11.98 3.45 15.92
N ALA A 206 10.70 3.08 15.90
CA ALA A 206 9.74 3.47 16.94
C ALA A 206 10.19 3.03 18.35
N LEU A 207 10.65 1.78 18.48
CA LEU A 207 11.13 1.22 19.74
C LEU A 207 12.35 1.97 20.26
N ASN A 208 13.28 2.36 19.38
CA ASN A 208 14.44 3.14 19.77
C ASN A 208 14.04 4.53 20.29
N SER A 209 13.17 5.24 19.56
CA SER A 209 12.65 6.54 20.02
C SER A 209 11.88 6.44 21.34
N LEU A 210 11.12 5.36 21.54
CA LEU A 210 10.42 5.10 22.80
C LEU A 210 11.41 4.83 23.95
N ARG A 211 12.51 4.12 23.69
CA ARG A 211 13.56 3.89 24.68
C ARG A 211 14.23 5.20 25.10
N GLU A 212 14.54 6.05 24.13
CA GLU A 212 15.16 7.36 24.34
C GLU A 212 14.23 8.35 25.07
N SER A 213 12.91 8.22 24.89
CA SER A 213 11.93 9.08 25.57
C SER A 213 11.90 8.91 27.10
N LEU A 214 12.48 7.82 27.62
CA LEU A 214 12.44 7.42 29.04
C LEU A 214 11.02 7.31 29.64
N LEU A 215 9.98 7.30 28.81
CA LEU A 215 8.57 7.28 29.22
C LEU A 215 8.11 5.94 29.81
N ILE A 216 8.78 4.84 29.45
CA ILE A 216 8.36 3.48 29.79
C ILE A 216 9.38 2.86 30.76
N GLU A 217 8.88 2.18 31.79
CA GLU A 217 9.72 1.53 32.80
C GLU A 217 10.55 0.39 32.23
N ASP A 218 9.90 -0.50 31.48
CA ASP A 218 10.53 -1.64 30.82
C ASP A 218 9.97 -1.80 29.39
N ILE A 219 10.80 -1.54 28.40
CA ILE A 219 10.43 -1.60 26.98
C ILE A 219 10.41 -3.04 26.43
N SER A 220 10.99 -4.02 27.12
CA SER A 220 11.13 -5.40 26.65
C SER A 220 9.78 -6.05 26.29
N PHE A 221 8.71 -5.65 27.00
CA PHE A 221 7.35 -6.10 26.71
C PHE A 221 6.83 -5.63 25.35
N LEU A 222 7.18 -4.41 24.93
CA LEU A 222 6.86 -3.89 23.60
C LEU A 222 7.72 -4.54 22.52
N GLU A 223 9.01 -4.77 22.78
CA GLU A 223 9.91 -5.49 21.86
C GLU A 223 9.46 -6.93 21.61
N LYS A 224 8.94 -7.60 22.65
CA LYS A 224 8.36 -8.93 22.48
C LYS A 224 7.13 -8.89 21.58
N SER A 225 6.25 -7.91 21.79
CA SER A 225 5.05 -7.74 20.98
C SER A 225 5.32 -7.27 19.55
N SER A 226 6.40 -6.53 19.31
CA SER A 226 6.75 -6.04 17.97
C SER A 226 7.12 -7.15 16.98
N LYS A 227 7.26 -8.39 17.43
CA LYS A 227 7.39 -9.57 16.58
C LYS A 227 6.08 -9.99 15.90
N GLU A 228 4.94 -9.53 16.43
CA GLU A 228 3.64 -9.75 15.80
C GLU A 228 3.38 -8.65 14.77
N LEU A 229 3.20 -9.02 13.50
CA LEU A 229 3.03 -8.06 12.38
C LEU A 229 1.95 -7.00 12.63
N SER A 230 0.83 -7.40 13.25
CA SER A 230 -0.26 -6.48 13.59
C SER A 230 0.16 -5.43 14.61
N PHE A 231 1.09 -5.73 15.50
CA PHE A 231 1.66 -4.81 16.47
C PHE A 231 2.78 -3.97 15.84
N SER A 232 3.64 -4.57 15.01
CA SER A 232 4.70 -3.87 14.28
C SER A 232 4.13 -2.72 13.44
N ARG A 233 2.97 -2.92 12.80
CA ARG A 233 2.27 -1.84 12.07
C ARG A 233 1.94 -0.65 12.95
N LYS A 234 1.43 -0.90 14.16
CA LYS A 234 1.05 0.18 15.06
C LYS A 234 2.27 0.95 15.55
N LEU A 235 3.38 0.26 15.82
CA LEU A 235 4.66 0.90 16.12
C LEU A 235 5.21 1.70 14.93
N ALA A 236 5.13 1.15 13.72
CA ALA A 236 5.52 1.86 12.51
C ALA A 236 4.71 3.16 12.33
N LYS A 237 3.39 3.12 12.55
CA LYS A 237 2.53 4.33 12.57
C LYS A 237 3.00 5.34 13.61
N VAL A 238 3.30 4.90 14.83
CA VAL A 238 3.82 5.77 15.91
C VAL A 238 5.10 6.48 15.47
N SER A 239 6.08 5.78 14.88
CA SER A 239 7.32 6.45 14.45
C SER A 239 7.14 7.51 13.37
N LYS A 240 6.15 7.33 12.47
CA LYS A 240 5.95 8.24 11.33
C LYS A 240 5.06 9.42 11.67
N HIS A 241 3.97 9.17 12.40
CA HIS A 241 2.86 10.12 12.53
C HIS A 241 2.47 10.43 13.95
N SER A 242 3.20 9.94 14.96
CA SER A 242 2.86 10.26 16.33
C SER A 242 2.86 11.78 16.55
N PRO A 243 1.75 12.36 17.02
CA PRO A 243 1.72 13.74 17.48
C PRO A 243 2.27 13.88 18.91
N VAL A 244 2.51 12.76 19.61
CA VAL A 244 2.94 12.73 21.01
C VAL A 244 4.43 12.43 21.14
N LEU A 245 4.90 11.31 20.57
CA LEU A 245 6.28 10.85 20.68
C LEU A 245 7.25 11.87 20.05
N GLY A 246 8.24 12.30 20.83
CA GLY A 246 9.24 13.28 20.40
C GLY A 246 8.73 14.73 20.32
N LYS A 247 7.45 14.97 20.59
CA LYS A 247 6.82 16.31 20.53
C LYS A 247 6.30 16.78 21.88
N ILE A 248 5.89 15.85 22.74
CA ILE A 248 5.40 16.13 24.09
C ILE A 248 6.39 15.53 25.09
N GLU A 249 6.77 16.31 26.09
CA GLU A 249 7.66 15.84 27.17
C GLU A 249 7.05 14.69 27.97
N ALA A 250 7.88 13.73 28.38
CA ALA A 250 7.43 12.54 29.10
C ALA A 250 6.67 12.88 30.40
N THR A 251 7.12 13.91 31.13
CA THR A 251 6.45 14.44 32.34
C THR A 251 5.02 14.88 32.06
N ASN A 252 4.79 15.60 30.96
CA ASN A 252 3.47 16.06 30.55
C ASN A 252 2.56 14.88 30.17
N ILE A 253 3.10 13.87 29.49
CA ILE A 253 2.36 12.66 29.14
C ILE A 253 1.93 11.91 30.40
N ILE A 254 2.83 11.76 31.38
CA ILE A 254 2.55 11.07 32.64
C ILE A 254 1.47 11.82 33.44
N ASN A 255 1.60 13.14 33.53
CA ASN A 255 0.60 13.99 34.19
C ASN A 255 -0.76 13.91 33.49
N TYR A 256 -0.78 13.88 32.15
CA TYR A 256 -2.00 13.69 31.39
C TYR A 256 -2.65 12.34 31.74
N VAL A 257 -1.90 11.23 31.66
CA VAL A 257 -2.42 9.89 31.99
C VAL A 257 -2.95 9.82 33.42
N ALA A 258 -2.25 10.40 34.39
CA ALA A 258 -2.66 10.40 35.79
C ALA A 258 -4.00 11.10 36.04
N ASN A 259 -4.27 12.19 35.32
CA ASN A 259 -5.47 13.01 35.50
C ASN A 259 -6.60 12.69 34.51
N HIS A 260 -6.34 11.78 33.55
CA HIS A 260 -7.30 11.45 32.51
C HIS A 260 -8.36 10.49 33.04
N GLU A 261 -9.64 10.81 32.76
CA GLU A 261 -10.82 10.11 33.26
C GLU A 261 -10.78 8.60 33.00
N VAL A 262 -10.33 8.19 31.81
CA VAL A 262 -10.24 6.78 31.39
C VAL A 262 -8.85 6.17 31.61
N LEU A 263 -7.80 6.80 31.06
CA LEU A 263 -6.44 6.24 31.04
C LEU A 263 -5.82 6.01 32.42
N SER A 264 -6.17 6.78 33.43
CA SER A 264 -5.66 6.61 34.80
C SER A 264 -5.97 5.22 35.37
N SER A 265 -7.07 4.60 34.95
CA SER A 265 -7.46 3.24 35.33
C SER A 265 -6.83 2.14 34.47
N LEU A 266 -6.35 2.47 33.27
CA LEU A 266 -5.89 1.51 32.25
C LEU A 266 -4.36 1.47 32.12
N LEU A 267 -3.69 2.56 32.43
CA LEU A 267 -2.24 2.71 32.35
C LEU A 267 -1.68 2.98 33.74
N GLN A 268 -0.92 2.02 34.25
CA GLN A 268 -0.26 2.15 35.55
C GLN A 268 0.99 3.03 35.44
N ILE A 269 1.24 3.79 36.49
CA ILE A 269 2.42 4.64 36.64
C ILE A 269 3.27 4.04 37.78
N ASN A 270 4.58 4.03 37.62
CA ASN A 270 5.49 3.54 38.66
C ASN A 270 5.40 4.36 39.96
N GLU A 271 5.93 3.82 41.06
CA GLU A 271 5.87 4.45 42.39
C GLU A 271 6.49 5.86 42.40
N LEU A 272 7.57 6.05 41.65
CA LEU A 272 8.27 7.33 41.52
C LEU A 272 7.51 8.36 40.66
N ARG A 273 6.41 7.98 40.02
CA ARG A 273 5.62 8.80 39.09
C ARG A 273 6.42 9.39 37.93
N THR A 274 7.41 8.65 37.46
CA THR A 274 8.31 9.07 36.38
C THR A 274 8.17 8.25 35.12
N LYS A 275 7.49 7.10 35.15
CA LYS A 275 7.38 6.19 34.01
C LYS A 275 6.05 5.42 33.99
N LEU A 276 5.64 5.01 32.79
CA LEU A 276 4.48 4.15 32.55
C LEU A 276 4.86 2.66 32.60
N ILE A 277 4.00 1.84 33.20
CA ILE A 277 4.13 0.39 33.30
C ILE A 277 3.34 -0.27 32.17
N ILE A 278 4.04 -0.73 31.13
CA ILE A 278 3.45 -1.22 29.88
C ILE A 278 3.64 -2.74 29.71
N LYS A 279 3.24 -3.53 30.72
CA LYS A 279 3.48 -4.98 30.78
C LYS A 279 2.47 -5.82 29.99
N THR A 280 1.17 -5.55 30.12
CA THR A 280 0.11 -6.38 29.54
C THR A 280 -0.17 -5.99 28.09
N LYS A 281 -0.70 -6.93 27.28
CA LYS A 281 -1.14 -6.62 25.90
C LYS A 281 -2.18 -5.50 25.86
N GLU A 282 -3.00 -5.41 26.89
CA GLU A 282 -4.00 -4.36 27.04
C GLU A 282 -3.37 -2.99 27.30
N SER A 283 -2.44 -2.86 28.26
CA SER A 283 -1.76 -1.59 28.50
C SER A 283 -0.92 -1.16 27.32
N GLN A 284 -0.28 -2.09 26.62
CA GLN A 284 0.41 -1.84 25.35
C GLN A 284 -0.54 -1.27 24.29
N ARG A 285 -1.74 -1.85 24.12
CA ARG A 285 -2.75 -1.34 23.18
C ARG A 285 -3.14 0.09 23.49
N PHE A 286 -3.45 0.40 24.76
CA PHE A 286 -3.85 1.74 25.16
C PHE A 286 -2.71 2.76 25.07
N PHE A 287 -1.49 2.33 25.37
CA PHE A 287 -0.28 3.14 25.21
C PHE A 287 -0.05 3.53 23.74
N ILE A 288 -0.16 2.59 22.81
CA ILE A 288 0.00 2.90 21.39
C ILE A 288 -1.07 3.88 20.90
N LYS A 289 -2.32 3.71 21.34
CA LYS A 289 -3.40 4.68 21.05
C LYS A 289 -3.11 6.06 21.62
N LEU A 290 -2.51 6.15 22.80
CA LEU A 290 -2.06 7.41 23.38
C LEU A 290 -0.99 8.06 22.51
N MET A 291 0.01 7.28 22.08
CA MET A 291 1.05 7.78 21.17
C MET A 291 0.48 8.24 19.82
N CYS A 292 -0.60 7.62 19.35
CA CYS A 292 -1.29 8.04 18.14
C CYS A 292 -2.25 9.22 18.36
N ASP A 293 -2.53 9.65 19.60
CA ASP A 293 -3.55 10.64 19.98
C ASP A 293 -4.99 10.22 19.63
N ASP A 294 -5.32 8.95 19.87
CA ASP A 294 -6.61 8.37 19.49
C ASP A 294 -7.73 8.65 20.53
N TYR A 295 -7.41 9.25 21.67
CA TYR A 295 -8.40 9.62 22.70
C TYR A 295 -8.86 11.06 22.53
N LEU A 296 -10.06 11.25 22.00
CA LEU A 296 -10.61 12.57 21.71
C LEU A 296 -11.75 12.89 22.68
N LYS A 297 -11.79 14.14 23.17
CA LYS A 297 -12.91 14.66 23.94
C LYS A 297 -13.72 15.63 23.09
N SER A 298 -15.02 15.39 22.99
CA SER A 298 -15.92 16.35 22.34
C SER A 298 -16.08 17.59 23.21
N ASP A 299 -15.85 18.78 22.64
CA ASP A 299 -16.07 20.02 23.38
C ASP A 299 -17.55 20.27 23.68
N LEU A 300 -18.46 19.79 22.83
CA LEU A 300 -19.89 20.00 23.01
C LEU A 300 -20.49 19.03 24.05
N THR A 301 -20.23 17.74 23.88
CA THR A 301 -20.88 16.70 24.69
C THR A 301 -20.04 16.28 25.90
N LYS A 302 -18.76 16.67 25.92
CA LYS A 302 -17.74 16.22 26.89
C LYS A 302 -17.54 14.71 26.90
N LEU A 303 -18.09 13.99 25.92
CA LEU A 303 -17.89 12.56 25.75
C LEU A 303 -16.49 12.25 25.23
N MET A 304 -15.97 11.10 25.65
CA MET A 304 -14.69 10.56 25.25
C MET A 304 -14.86 9.55 24.13
N TYR A 305 -14.02 9.64 23.12
CA TYR A 305 -14.02 8.77 21.95
C TYR A 305 -12.67 8.10 21.78
N ASP A 306 -12.72 6.88 21.25
CA ASP A 306 -11.57 6.12 20.79
C ASP A 306 -11.61 6.11 19.26
N SER A 307 -10.79 6.95 18.63
CA SER A 307 -10.82 7.19 17.19
C SER A 307 -9.93 6.21 16.43
N LEU A 308 -10.51 5.51 15.45
CA LEU A 308 -9.77 4.62 14.55
C LEU A 308 -9.12 5.38 13.39
N ALA A 309 -9.81 6.39 12.88
CA ALA A 309 -9.40 7.20 11.74
C ALA A 309 -9.64 8.68 12.05
N LYS A 310 -8.67 9.54 11.72
CA LYS A 310 -8.71 10.97 11.99
C LYS A 310 -8.30 11.73 10.74
N ASP A 311 -9.18 12.60 10.30
CA ASP A 311 -8.86 13.60 9.27
C ASP A 311 -8.70 14.94 9.96
N ILE A 312 -7.54 15.57 9.78
CA ILE A 312 -7.27 16.88 10.37
C ILE A 312 -8.08 17.91 9.59
N LEU A 313 -8.93 18.66 10.31
CA LEU A 313 -9.59 19.82 9.75
C LEU A 313 -8.54 20.88 9.42
N LYS A 314 -8.28 21.10 8.13
CA LYS A 314 -7.51 22.26 7.68
C LYS A 314 -8.47 23.45 7.64
N ASN A 315 -8.20 24.46 8.46
CA ASN A 315 -8.83 25.76 8.25
C ASN A 315 -8.26 26.33 6.95
N ASN A 316 -9.06 26.34 5.88
CA ASN A 316 -8.73 27.03 4.64
C ASN A 316 -8.92 28.55 4.81
N LYS A 317 -8.20 29.12 5.78
CA LYS A 317 -8.01 30.56 5.93
C LYS A 317 -6.52 30.84 5.74
N GLU A 318 -6.10 30.79 4.48
CA GLU A 318 -5.00 31.55 3.87
C GLU A 318 -5.03 31.31 2.36
#